data_AF-A0A933XW59-F1
#
_entry.id   AF-A0A933XW59-F1
#
_cell.length_a   1.000
_cell.length_b   1.000
_cell.length_c   1.000
_cell.angle_alpha   90.00
_cell.angle_beta   90.00
_cell.angle_gamma   90.00
#
_symmetry.space_group_name_H-M   'P 1'
#
loop_
_entity.id
_entity.type
_entity.pdbx_description
1 polymer ?
#
loop_
_entity_poly.entity_id
_entity_poly.type
_entity_poly.pdbx_seq_one_letter_code
_entity_poly.pdbx_strand_id
1 'polypeptide(L)'
;MPKIEVKSYFYDLIHCKDKINATFAKWDEQYGNDERGALVAGIRDCPDSELVALLINVQRLAAGYEQIQESVTQAEQAEVEAAMSDEDDDEDE
;
A
#
# COMPACT_ATOMS: atom_id res chain seq x y z
N MET A 1 13.35 -6.43 13.98
CA MET A 1 12.33 -5.92 13.04
C MET A 1 12.39 -6.89 11.89
N PRO A 2 11.30 -7.61 11.60
CA PRO A 2 11.28 -8.68 10.63
C PRO A 2 11.92 -8.24 9.32
N LYS A 3 12.88 -9.01 8.81
CA LYS A 3 13.56 -8.68 7.55
C LYS A 3 12.61 -8.96 6.38
N ILE A 4 11.90 -7.93 5.94
CA ILE A 4 11.08 -7.98 4.73
C ILE A 4 11.96 -7.71 3.52
N GLU A 5 12.01 -8.65 2.57
CA GLU A 5 12.67 -8.42 1.29
C GLU A 5 11.89 -7.42 0.45
N VAL A 6 12.61 -6.43 -0.13
CA VAL A 6 12.01 -5.47 -1.05
C VAL A 6 11.68 -6.15 -2.37
N LYS A 7 10.40 -6.47 -2.54
CA LYS A 7 9.82 -7.04 -3.75
C LYS A 7 9.49 -5.95 -4.79
N SER A 8 9.42 -6.34 -6.07
CA SER A 8 9.10 -5.42 -7.16
C SER A 8 7.74 -4.73 -6.99
N TYR A 9 6.76 -5.42 -6.40
CA TYR A 9 5.41 -4.87 -6.21
C TYR A 9 5.40 -3.64 -5.29
N PHE A 10 6.35 -3.47 -4.36
CA PHE A 10 6.43 -2.28 -3.52
C PHE A 10 6.59 -0.99 -4.35
N TYR A 11 7.37 -1.07 -5.44
CA TYR A 11 7.53 0.06 -6.35
C TYR A 11 6.21 0.39 -7.05
N ASP A 12 5.45 -0.63 -7.46
CA ASP A 12 4.14 -0.43 -8.09
C ASP A 12 3.15 0.24 -7.12
N LEU A 13 3.18 -0.14 -5.83
CA LEU A 13 2.33 0.47 -4.81
C LEU A 13 2.69 1.93 -4.55
N ILE A 14 3.98 2.25 -4.48
CA ILE A 14 4.45 3.65 -4.34
C ILE A 14 3.96 4.47 -5.54
N HIS A 15 4.11 3.95 -6.76
CA HIS A 15 3.62 4.63 -7.96
C HIS A 15 2.10 4.80 -7.96
N CYS A 16 1.34 3.80 -7.49
CA CYS A 16 -0.12 3.91 -7.36
C CYS A 16 -0.50 5.02 -6.36
N LYS A 17 0.13 5.03 -5.18
CA LYS A 17 -0.06 6.08 -4.16
C LYS A 17 0.21 7.46 -4.74
N ASP A 18 1.33 7.64 -5.42
CA ASP A 18 1.73 8.96 -5.91
C ASP A 18 0.78 9.47 -7.00
N LYS A 19 0.26 8.58 -7.86
CA LYS A 19 -0.80 8.93 -8.83
C LYS A 19 -2.10 9.35 -8.14
N ILE A 20 -2.52 8.64 -7.09
CA ILE A 20 -3.72 8.99 -6.31
C ILE A 20 -3.56 10.38 -5.69
N ASN A 21 -2.42 10.60 -5.01
CA ASN A 21 -2.13 11.87 -4.34
C ASN A 21 -2.03 13.04 -5.33
N ALA A 22 -1.45 12.82 -6.52
CA ALA A 22 -1.40 13.85 -7.55
C ALA A 22 -2.80 14.25 -8.03
N THR A 23 -3.72 13.30 -8.19
CA THR A 23 -5.12 13.58 -8.52
C THR A 23 -5.81 14.37 -7.42
N PHE A 24 -5.65 13.97 -6.16
CA PHE A 24 -6.26 14.69 -5.03
C PHE A 24 -5.69 16.10 -4.86
N ALA A 25 -4.37 16.27 -5.01
CA ALA A 25 -3.74 17.59 -4.96
C ALA A 25 -4.29 18.53 -6.05
N LYS A 26 -4.50 18.02 -7.27
CA LYS A 26 -5.15 18.78 -8.35
C LYS A 26 -6.58 19.19 -7.97
N TRP A 27 -7.34 18.30 -7.35
CA TRP A 27 -8.69 18.61 -6.91
C TRP A 27 -8.72 19.61 -5.75
N ASP A 28 -7.80 19.50 -4.79
CA ASP A 28 -7.66 20.46 -3.70
C ASP A 28 -7.31 21.86 -4.22
N GLU A 29 -6.42 21.96 -5.20
CA GLU A 29 -6.07 23.22 -5.86
C GLU A 29 -7.27 23.82 -6.62
N GLN A 30 -8.02 22.99 -7.34
CA GLN A 30 -9.12 23.44 -8.20
C GLN A 30 -10.41 23.74 -7.41
N TYR A 31 -10.71 22.95 -6.38
CA TYR A 31 -12.00 22.91 -5.68
C TYR A 31 -11.87 23.16 -4.16
N GLY A 32 -10.73 23.67 -3.68
CA GLY A 32 -10.46 23.84 -2.24
C GLY A 32 -11.46 24.70 -1.47
N ASN A 33 -12.21 25.58 -2.15
CA ASN A 33 -13.26 26.40 -1.56
C ASN A 33 -14.69 25.93 -1.93
N ASP A 34 -14.85 24.76 -2.57
CA ASP A 34 -16.17 24.23 -2.91
C ASP A 34 -16.89 23.78 -1.63
N GLU A 35 -18.15 24.20 -1.48
CA GLU A 35 -18.95 23.93 -0.27
C GLU A 35 -19.17 22.43 -0.02
N ARG A 36 -19.05 21.59 -1.05
CA ARG A 36 -19.19 20.12 -0.95
C ARG A 36 -17.88 19.44 -0.54
N GLY A 37 -16.77 20.17 -0.60
CA GLY A 37 -15.40 19.66 -0.46
C GLY A 37 -14.77 19.25 -1.79
N ALA A 38 -13.45 19.44 -1.88
CA ALA A 38 -12.67 19.25 -3.10
C ALA A 38 -12.77 17.83 -3.68
N LEU A 39 -12.79 16.81 -2.82
CA LEU A 39 -12.95 15.42 -3.24
C LEU A 39 -14.28 15.16 -3.94
N VAL A 40 -15.38 15.66 -3.37
CA VAL A 40 -16.73 15.43 -3.90
C VAL A 40 -16.92 16.20 -5.21
N ALA A 41 -16.43 17.44 -5.27
CA ALA A 41 -16.43 18.23 -6.49
C ALA A 41 -15.58 17.58 -7.58
N GLY A 42 -14.37 17.13 -7.23
CA GLY A 42 -13.44 16.45 -8.12
C GLY A 42 -14.01 15.17 -8.72
N ILE A 43 -14.61 14.29 -7.92
CA ILE A 43 -15.24 13.05 -8.42
C ILE A 43 -16.38 13.36 -9.39
N ARG A 44 -17.22 14.36 -9.08
CA ARG A 44 -18.38 14.70 -9.92
C ARG A 44 -17.99 15.21 -11.30
N ASP A 45 -16.90 15.97 -11.36
CA ASP A 45 -16.45 16.61 -12.60
C ASP A 45 -15.32 15.81 -13.29
N CYS A 46 -14.91 14.66 -12.73
CA CYS A 46 -13.87 13.78 -13.29
C CYS A 46 -14.40 12.97 -14.48
N PRO A 47 -13.69 12.94 -15.62
CA PRO A 47 -14.03 12.05 -16.72
C PRO A 47 -14.03 10.58 -16.30
N ASP A 48 -15.00 9.79 -16.78
CA ASP A 48 -15.14 8.36 -16.42
C ASP A 48 -13.86 7.56 -16.59
N SER A 49 -13.09 7.80 -17.67
CA SER A 49 -11.82 7.12 -17.91
C SER A 49 -10.77 7.43 -16.85
N GLU A 50 -10.69 8.69 -16.39
CA GLU A 50 -9.78 9.13 -15.34
C GLU A 50 -10.24 8.61 -13.97
N LEU A 51 -11.56 8.60 -13.72
CA LEU A 51 -12.14 8.05 -12.50
C LEU A 51 -11.89 6.55 -12.38
N VAL A 52 -12.09 5.78 -13.46
CA VAL A 52 -11.77 4.35 -13.51
C VAL A 52 -10.29 4.12 -13.24
N ALA A 53 -9.39 4.91 -13.84
CA ALA A 53 -7.96 4.79 -13.58
C ALA A 53 -7.59 5.09 -12.12
N LEU A 54 -8.20 6.10 -11.51
CA LEU A 54 -8.03 6.42 -10.08
C LEU A 54 -8.49 5.24 -9.20
N LEU A 55 -9.68 4.70 -9.45
CA LEU A 55 -10.23 3.58 -8.69
C LEU A 55 -9.37 2.31 -8.81
N ILE A 56 -8.81 2.03 -9.99
CA ILE A 56 -7.87 0.91 -10.18
C ILE A 56 -6.61 1.11 -9.32
N ASN A 57 -6.05 2.31 -9.27
CA ASN A 57 -4.87 2.58 -8.44
C ASN A 57 -5.20 2.42 -6.94
N VAL A 58 -6.38 2.88 -6.51
CA VAL A 58 -6.85 2.70 -5.12
C VAL A 58 -7.00 1.21 -4.78
N GLN A 59 -7.62 0.43 -5.67
CA GLN A 59 -7.78 -1.01 -5.48
C GLN A 59 -6.44 -1.74 -5.41
N ARG A 60 -5.48 -1.38 -6.28
CA ARG A 60 -4.12 -1.93 -6.25
C ARG A 60 -3.40 -1.61 -4.94
N LEU A 61 -3.55 -0.39 -4.44
CA LEU A 61 -2.96 0.02 -3.16
C LEU A 61 -3.55 -0.79 -1.99
N ALA A 62 -4.86 -1.00 -1.99
CA ALA A 62 -5.55 -1.80 -0.97
C ALA A 62 -5.10 -3.28 -0.99
N ALA A 63 -5.10 -3.92 -2.16
CA ALA A 63 -4.63 -5.30 -2.31
C ALA A 63 -3.13 -5.43 -1.95
N GLY A 64 -2.33 -4.41 -2.29
CA GLY A 64 -0.93 -4.35 -1.90
C GLY A 64 -0.71 -4.28 -0.40
N TYR A 65 -1.58 -3.58 0.34
CA TYR A 65 -1.51 -3.54 1.79
C TYR A 65 -1.71 -4.94 2.41
N GLU A 66 -2.65 -5.73 1.88
CA GLU A 66 -2.86 -7.12 2.31
C GLU A 66 -1.60 -7.98 2.07
N GLN A 67 -0.96 -7.84 0.89
CA GLN A 67 0.29 -8.53 0.57
C GLN A 67 1.46 -8.13 1.48
N ILE A 68 1.50 -6.87 1.91
CA ILE A 68 2.49 -6.38 2.88
C ILE A 68 2.23 -7.01 4.23
N GLN A 69 0.97 -7.04 4.68
CA GLN A 69 0.60 -7.65 5.95
C GLN A 69 0.96 -9.15 5.99
N GLU A 70 0.70 -9.89 4.91
CA GLU A 70 1.13 -11.28 4.78
C GLU A 70 2.66 -11.42 4.84
N SER A 71 3.38 -10.53 4.15
CA SER A 71 4.86 -10.55 4.15
C SER A 71 5.44 -10.24 5.53
N VAL A 72 4.81 -9.36 6.31
CA VAL A 72 5.17 -9.08 7.71
C VAL A 72 4.97 -10.32 8.57
N THR A 73 3.77 -10.92 8.51
CA THR A 73 3.45 -12.14 9.28
C THR A 73 4.43 -13.27 8.99
N GLN A 74 4.77 -13.49 7.71
CA GLN A 74 5.76 -14.52 7.32
C GLN A 74 7.14 -14.22 7.87
N ALA A 75 7.58 -12.96 7.85
CA ALA A 75 8.88 -12.57 8.36
C ALA A 75 8.95 -12.69 9.90
N GLU A 76 7.87 -12.39 10.62
CA GLU A 76 7.78 -12.62 12.08
C GLU A 76 7.86 -14.11 12.41
N GLN A 77 7.12 -14.94 11.68
CA GLN A 77 7.13 -16.38 11.87
C GLN A 77 8.53 -16.98 11.61
N ALA A 78 9.23 -16.50 10.57
CA ALA A 78 10.59 -16.94 10.27
C ALA A 78 11.60 -16.54 11.37
N GLU A 79 11.45 -15.37 12.00
CA GLU A 79 12.28 -14.99 13.15
C GLU A 79 12.03 -15.89 14.36
N VAL A 80 10.77 -16.28 14.63
CA VAL A 80 10.42 -17.22 15.70
C VAL A 80 10.98 -18.62 15.42
N GLU A 81 10.83 -19.12 14.19
CA GLU A 81 11.37 -20.42 13.79
C GLU A 81 12.90 -20.46 13.88
N ALA A 82 13.59 -19.41 13.46
CA ALA A 82 15.04 -19.31 13.58
C ALA A 82 15.49 -19.31 15.05
N ALA A 83 14.80 -18.58 15.93
CA ALA A 83 15.12 -18.55 17.35
C ALA A 83 14.91 -19.91 18.05
N MET A 84 13.88 -20.65 17.65
CA MET A 84 13.64 -22.01 18.16
C MET A 84 14.67 -23.01 17.62
N SER A 85 15.09 -22.87 16.36
CA SER A 85 16.09 -23.75 15.74
C SER A 85 17.50 -23.55 16.30
N ASP A 86 17.82 -22.36 16.83
CA ASP A 86 19.11 -22.07 17.48
C ASP A 86 19.17 -22.63 18.92
N GLU A 87 18.04 -23.00 19.53
CA GLU A 87 17.97 -23.62 20.88
C GLU A 87 18.04 -25.17 20.86
N ASP A 88 17.81 -25.81 19.69
CA ASP A 88 17.80 -27.28 19.53
C ASP A 88 19.18 -27.89 19.16
N ASP A 89 20.24 -27.08 19.00
CA ASP A 89 21.60 -27.55 18.67
C ASP A 89 22.45 -27.93 19.91
N ASP A 90 21.86 -27.90 21.12
CA ASP A 90 22.50 -28.27 22.40
C ASP A 90 22.02 -29.65 22.95
N GLU A 91 21.73 -30.65 22.10
CA GLU A 91 21.55 -32.06 22.51
C GLU A 91 22.69 -32.97 22.02
N ASP A 92 23.70 -33.08 22.90
CA ASP A 92 24.51 -34.28 23.25
C ASP A 92 25.44 -34.96 22.21
N GLU A 93 26.74 -34.61 22.30
CA GLU A 93 27.87 -35.57 22.17
C GLU A 93 28.06 -36.40 23.45
#